data_AF-A0A6G3LKU1-F1
#
_entry.id   AF-A0A6G3LKU1-F1
#
_cell.length_a   1.000
_cell.length_b   1.000
_cell.length_c   1.000
_cell.angle_alpha   90.00
_cell.angle_beta   90.00
_cell.angle_gamma   90.00
#
_symmetry.space_group_name_H-M   'P 1'
#
loop_
_entity.id
_entity.type
_entity.pdbx_description
1 polymer ?
#
loop_
_entity_poly.entity_id
_entity_poly.type
_entity_poly.pdbx_seq_one_letter_code
_entity_poly.pdbx_strand_id
1 'polypeptide(L)'
;QVSLKAPSGEYLAKGSFMIYGKKNYVRGVKLELLIGVSEKGELLALPAERNPTDGCFLKVTPGPYRKDLATRKMIEFLKRECNFKAREEDVVKLLPDGGFHIERWRPWIPST
;
A
#
# COMPACT_ATOMS: atom_id res chain seq x y z
N GLN A 1 7.63 13.94 -21.97
CA GLN A 1 8.75 14.26 -22.89
C GLN A 1 10.05 13.90 -22.19
N VAL A 2 10.84 12.99 -22.76
CA VAL A 2 12.10 12.51 -22.16
C VAL A 2 13.28 13.24 -22.80
N SER A 3 14.31 13.56 -22.03
CA SER A 3 15.53 14.20 -22.53
C SER A 3 16.73 13.32 -22.21
N LEU A 4 17.60 13.13 -23.20
CA LEU A 4 18.85 12.36 -23.10
C LEU A 4 19.99 13.17 -22.49
N LYS A 5 19.76 14.44 -22.13
CA LYS A 5 20.77 15.29 -21.46
C LYS A 5 20.67 15.14 -19.95
N ALA A 6 21.74 14.65 -19.34
CA ALA A 6 22.00 14.78 -17.92
C ALA A 6 22.26 16.25 -17.57
N PRO A 7 21.83 16.74 -16.38
CA PRO A 7 22.30 17.99 -15.83
C PRO A 7 23.82 17.93 -15.61
N SER A 8 24.49 19.06 -15.83
CA SER A 8 25.95 19.17 -15.74
C SER A 8 26.46 18.70 -14.38
N GLY A 9 27.24 17.62 -14.36
CA GLY A 9 27.87 17.06 -13.16
C GLY A 9 27.39 15.67 -12.72
N GLU A 10 26.32 15.13 -13.32
CA GLU A 10 25.83 13.78 -13.00
C GLU A 10 26.05 12.80 -14.18
N TYR A 11 26.65 11.64 -13.89
CA TYR A 11 26.89 10.60 -14.89
C TYR A 11 25.65 9.70 -15.06
N LEU A 12 25.07 9.68 -16.26
CA LEU A 12 24.05 8.69 -16.64
C LEU A 12 24.75 7.49 -17.29
N ALA A 13 24.54 6.29 -16.74
CA ALA A 13 25.04 5.06 -17.35
C ALA A 13 24.39 4.83 -18.73
N LYS A 14 25.15 4.25 -19.67
CA LYS A 14 24.64 3.90 -21.02
C LYS A 14 23.36 3.05 -20.90
N GLY A 15 22.29 3.49 -21.55
CA GLY A 15 20.96 2.87 -21.47
C GLY A 15 20.00 3.54 -20.48
N SER A 16 20.45 4.54 -19.72
CA SER A 16 19.62 5.31 -18.80
C SER A 16 19.05 6.56 -19.47
N PHE A 17 17.84 6.96 -19.10
CA PHE A 17 17.21 8.20 -19.54
C PHE A 17 16.72 9.00 -18.33
N MET A 18 16.86 10.33 -18.38
CA MET A 18 16.40 11.18 -17.30
C MET A 18 14.92 11.51 -17.48
N ILE A 19 14.11 11.12 -16.49
CA ILE A 19 12.68 11.46 -16.45
C ILE A 19 12.55 12.80 -15.72
N TYR A 20 12.19 13.84 -16.46
CA TYR A 20 11.80 15.12 -15.89
C TYR A 20 10.32 15.08 -15.54
N GLY A 21 10.03 15.20 -14.24
CA GLY A 21 8.70 15.21 -13.67
C GLY A 21 8.82 15.35 -12.15
N LYS A 22 7.83 15.98 -11.51
CA LYS A 22 7.79 16.08 -10.05
C LYS A 22 7.68 14.66 -9.49
N LYS A 23 8.80 14.08 -9.07
CA LYS A 23 8.83 12.90 -8.21
C LYS A 23 8.17 13.32 -6.89
N ASN A 24 6.87 13.04 -6.74
CA ASN A 24 6.17 13.19 -5.47
C ASN A 24 6.63 12.09 -4.51
N TYR A 25 7.90 12.16 -4.08
CA TYR A 25 8.34 11.43 -2.90
C TYR A 25 7.74 12.14 -1.71
N VAL A 26 6.62 11.62 -1.23
CA VAL A 26 6.01 12.11 0.01
C VAL A 26 6.88 11.62 1.16
N ARG A 27 7.86 12.43 1.56
CA ARG A 27 8.76 12.15 2.70
C ARG A 27 8.06 12.59 3.98
N GLY A 28 8.05 11.74 5.00
CA GLY A 28 7.44 12.06 6.30
C GLY A 28 5.94 11.77 6.43
N VAL A 29 5.30 11.18 5.41
CA VAL A 29 3.95 10.62 5.56
C VAL A 29 4.04 9.23 6.16
N LYS A 30 3.27 9.00 7.22
CA LYS A 30 3.09 7.66 7.79
C LYS A 30 2.53 6.79 6.68
N LEU A 31 3.30 5.80 6.24
CA LEU A 31 2.83 4.81 5.27
C LEU A 31 1.73 3.98 5.94
N GLU A 32 0.49 4.41 5.82
CA GLU A 32 -0.67 3.68 6.30
C GLU A 32 -1.46 3.22 5.09
N LEU A 33 -1.51 1.91 4.89
CA LEU A 33 -2.22 1.26 3.79
C LEU A 33 -3.42 0.52 4.36
N LEU A 34 -4.54 0.55 3.67
CA LEU A 34 -5.72 -0.25 3.95
C LEU A 34 -5.75 -1.38 2.96
N ILE A 35 -5.84 -2.61 3.44
CA ILE A 35 -6.05 -3.79 2.60
C ILE A 35 -7.33 -4.46 3.02
N GLY A 36 -8.19 -4.76 2.06
CA GLY A 36 -9.54 -5.19 2.35
C GLY A 36 -10.37 -5.45 1.13
N VAL A 37 -11.67 -5.63 1.36
CA VAL A 37 -12.66 -5.91 0.33
C VAL A 37 -13.62 -4.74 0.25
N SER A 38 -13.84 -4.23 -0.96
CA SER A 38 -14.90 -3.25 -1.20
C SER A 38 -16.28 -3.87 -1.07
N GLU A 39 -17.33 -3.07 -0.99
CA GLU A 39 -18.72 -3.57 -1.05
C GLU A 39 -19.03 -4.37 -2.32
N LYS A 40 -18.27 -4.12 -3.40
CA LYS A 40 -18.39 -4.85 -4.67
C LYS A 40 -17.75 -6.24 -4.64
N GLY A 41 -17.15 -6.64 -3.51
CA GLY A 41 -16.46 -7.93 -3.38
C GLY A 41 -15.07 -7.95 -4.00
N GLU A 42 -14.46 -6.80 -4.27
CA GLU A 42 -13.13 -6.70 -4.89
C GLU A 42 -12.05 -6.50 -3.82
N LEU A 43 -10.97 -7.27 -3.90
CA LEU A 43 -9.79 -7.09 -3.05
C LEU A 43 -9.01 -5.85 -3.48
N LEU A 44 -8.83 -4.90 -2.56
CA LEU A 44 -8.20 -3.61 -2.82
C LEU A 44 -7.12 -3.28 -1.79
N ALA A 45 -6.15 -2.48 -2.25
CA ALA A 45 -5.21 -1.76 -1.40
C ALA A 45 -5.36 -0.25 -1.62
N LEU A 46 -5.58 0.50 -0.55
CA LEU A 46 -5.89 1.93 -0.59
C LEU A 46 -5.02 2.68 0.43
N PRO A 47 -4.58 3.92 0.16
CA PRO A 47 -4.01 4.76 1.21
C PRO A 47 -5.03 4.98 2.34
N ALA A 48 -4.60 4.96 3.60
CA ALA A 48 -5.48 5.21 4.75
C ALA A 48 -6.16 6.58 4.69
N GLU A 49 -5.48 7.56 4.09
CA GLU A 49 -6.00 8.91 3.81
C GLU A 49 -7.34 8.91 3.04
N ARG A 50 -7.67 7.83 2.30
CA ARG A 50 -8.94 7.73 1.58
C ARG A 50 -10.16 7.63 2.51
N ASN A 51 -9.97 7.23 3.76
CA ASN A 51 -11.03 7.07 4.77
C ASN A 51 -12.29 6.33 4.27
N PRO A 52 -12.17 5.09 3.76
CA PRO A 52 -13.35 4.36 3.31
C PRO A 52 -14.32 4.14 4.49
N THR A 53 -15.55 4.61 4.32
CA THR A 53 -16.69 4.37 5.23
C THR A 53 -17.32 3.01 5.02
N ASP A 54 -17.23 2.50 3.78
CA ASP A 54 -17.91 1.30 3.33
C ASP A 54 -16.90 0.22 2.95
N GLY A 55 -17.25 -1.05 3.16
CA GLY A 55 -16.38 -2.20 2.96
C GLY A 55 -15.61 -2.63 4.21
N CYS A 56 -14.79 -3.68 4.06
CA CYS A 56 -14.09 -4.32 5.16
C CYS A 56 -12.58 -4.22 4.98
N PHE A 57 -11.93 -3.43 5.81
CA PHE A 57 -10.51 -3.09 5.67
C PHE A 57 -9.69 -3.34 6.94
N LEU A 58 -8.41 -3.62 6.73
CA LEU A 58 -7.38 -3.75 7.75
C LEU A 58 -6.31 -2.70 7.49
N LYS A 59 -5.83 -2.03 8.53
CA LYS A 59 -4.74 -1.06 8.41
C LYS A 59 -3.40 -1.77 8.55
N VAL A 60 -2.51 -1.49 7.61
CA VAL A 60 -1.16 -2.01 7.49
C VAL A 60 -0.19 -0.83 7.51
N THR A 61 0.74 -0.86 8.45
CA THR A 61 1.78 0.17 8.61
C THR A 61 3.16 -0.50 8.62
N PRO A 62 4.27 0.20 8.30
CA PRO A 62 5.60 -0.36 8.46
C PRO A 62 5.86 -0.80 9.91
N GLY A 63 6.43 -1.98 10.08
CA GLY A 63 6.65 -2.57 11.40
C GLY A 63 7.57 -3.79 11.38
N PRO A 64 7.67 -4.53 12.49
CA PRO A 64 8.62 -5.63 12.62
C PRO A 64 8.12 -6.97 12.06
N TYR A 65 6.83 -7.12 11.74
CA TYR A 65 6.33 -8.41 11.23
C TYR A 65 6.81 -8.67 9.82
N ARG A 66 7.34 -9.87 9.60
CA ARG A 66 7.70 -10.36 8.27
C ARG A 66 6.47 -10.50 7.38
N LYS A 67 6.69 -10.35 6.07
CA LYS A 67 5.66 -10.45 5.02
C LYS A 67 4.84 -11.74 5.13
N ASP A 68 5.48 -12.86 5.44
CA ASP A 68 4.83 -14.17 5.60
C ASP A 68 3.76 -14.16 6.72
N LEU A 69 4.16 -13.66 7.90
CA LEU A 69 3.28 -13.58 9.07
C LEU A 69 2.15 -12.58 8.85
N ALA A 70 2.47 -11.43 8.24
CA ALA A 70 1.50 -10.41 7.90
C ALA A 70 0.43 -10.94 6.93
N THR A 71 0.86 -11.60 5.85
CA THR A 71 -0.03 -12.21 4.83
C THR A 71 -0.98 -13.22 5.46
N ARG A 72 -0.47 -14.13 6.31
CA ARG A 72 -1.30 -15.13 6.99
C ARG A 72 -2.38 -14.48 7.85
N LYS A 73 -2.01 -13.48 8.66
CA LYS A 73 -2.97 -12.73 9.50
C LYS A 73 -4.02 -12.00 8.67
N MET A 74 -3.60 -11.42 7.54
CA MET A 74 -4.53 -10.73 6.64
C MET A 74 -5.53 -11.68 6.00
N ILE A 75 -5.11 -12.86 5.55
CA ILE A 75 -6.03 -13.86 4.98
C ILE A 75 -7.02 -14.35 6.02
N GLU A 76 -6.54 -14.58 7.25
CA GLU A 76 -7.41 -14.96 8.36
C GLU A 76 -8.46 -13.87 8.65
N PHE A 77 -8.06 -12.59 8.62
CA PHE A 77 -8.96 -11.45 8.75
C PHE A 77 -9.96 -11.38 7.59
N LEU A 78 -9.51 -11.47 6.34
CA LEU A 78 -10.37 -11.41 5.15
C LEU A 78 -11.42 -12.53 5.17
N LYS A 79 -11.02 -13.74 5.63
CA LYS A 79 -11.93 -14.88 5.74
C LYS A 79 -12.95 -14.72 6.87
N ARG A 80 -12.53 -14.23 8.05
CA ARG A 80 -13.38 -14.15 9.25
C ARG A 80 -14.27 -12.92 9.27
N GLU A 81 -13.72 -11.75 8.99
CA GLU A 81 -14.41 -10.47 9.13
C GLU A 81 -15.04 -10.03 7.81
N CYS A 82 -14.36 -10.27 6.67
CA CYS A 82 -14.85 -9.83 5.36
C CYS A 82 -15.57 -10.93 4.57
N ASN A 83 -15.67 -12.15 5.11
CA ASN A 83 -16.22 -13.34 4.44
C ASN A 83 -15.67 -13.56 3.01
N PHE A 84 -14.39 -13.21 2.78
CA PHE A 84 -13.76 -13.24 1.47
C PHE A 84 -12.55 -14.18 1.46
N LYS A 85 -12.52 -15.10 0.48
CA LYS A 85 -11.41 -16.05 0.32
C LYS A 85 -10.39 -15.50 -0.70
N ALA A 86 -9.37 -14.82 -0.20
CA ALA A 86 -8.23 -14.39 -1.00
C ALA A 86 -7.16 -15.49 -1.14
N ARG A 87 -6.43 -15.49 -2.26
CA ARG A 87 -5.21 -16.31 -2.41
C ARG A 87 -4.01 -15.55 -1.85
N GLU A 88 -3.02 -16.29 -1.35
CA GLU A 88 -1.78 -15.70 -0.82
C GLU A 88 -1.06 -14.81 -1.84
N GLU A 89 -0.95 -15.27 -3.08
CA GLU A 89 -0.29 -14.53 -4.16
C GLU A 89 -0.92 -13.16 -4.42
N ASP A 90 -2.25 -13.08 -4.36
CA ASP A 90 -2.99 -11.83 -4.62
C ASP A 90 -2.75 -10.84 -3.47
N VAL A 91 -2.68 -11.32 -2.23
CA VAL A 91 -2.38 -10.49 -1.05
C VAL A 91 -0.93 -10.02 -1.06
N VAL A 92 0.03 -10.90 -1.39
CA VAL A 92 1.46 -10.57 -1.42
C VAL A 92 1.78 -9.52 -2.48
N LYS A 93 1.08 -9.54 -3.63
CA LYS A 93 1.22 -8.52 -4.69
C LYS A 93 0.76 -7.13 -4.26
N LEU A 94 -0.18 -7.05 -3.32
CA LEU A 94 -0.69 -5.78 -2.78
C LEU A 94 0.19 -5.21 -1.67
N LEU A 95 1.01 -6.06 -1.03
CA LEU A 95 1.92 -5.65 0.02
C LEU A 95 3.21 -5.09 -0.56
N PRO A 96 3.65 -3.89 -0.11
CA PRO A 96 4.97 -3.39 -0.45
C PRO A 96 6.06 -4.29 0.15
N ASP A 97 7.32 -3.97 -0.11
CA ASP A 97 8.43 -4.67 0.54
C ASP A 97 8.76 -4.03 1.89
N GLY A 98 9.18 -4.88 2.83
CA GLY A 98 9.47 -4.48 4.20
C GLY A 98 8.73 -5.30 5.24
N GLY A 99 8.82 -4.85 6.49
CA GLY A 99 8.05 -5.41 7.60
C GLY A 99 6.82 -4.58 7.89
N PHE A 100 5.86 -5.18 8.58
CA PHE A 100 4.53 -4.61 8.80
C PHE A 100 4.10 -4.65 10.26
N HIS A 101 3.16 -3.78 10.59
CA HIS A 101 2.28 -3.87 11.74
C HIS A 101 0.84 -3.85 11.22
N ILE A 102 -0.03 -4.56 11.92
CA ILE A 102 -1.41 -4.80 11.48
C ILE A 102 -2.34 -4.35 12.59
N GLU A 103 -3.25 -3.45 12.24
CA GLU A 103 -4.25 -2.90 13.15
C GLU A 103 -5.64 -2.95 12.51
N ARG A 104 -6.68 -3.05 13.34
CA ARG A 104 -8.06 -2.95 12.85
C ARG A 104 -8.30 -1.53 12.36
N TRP A 105 -8.81 -1.39 11.13
CA TRP A 105 -9.17 -0.08 10.61
C TRP A 105 -10.42 0.46 11.32
N ARG A 106 -10.38 1.74 11.65
CA ARG A 106 -11.55 2.50 12.07
C ARG A 106 -11.55 3.82 11.30
N PRO A 107 -12.58 4.10 10.49
CA PRO A 107 -12.67 5.39 9.81
C PRO A 107 -12.73 6.50 10.86
N TRP A 108 -12.00 7.60 10.62
CA TRP A 108 -12.13 8.76 11.48
C TRP A 108 -13.36 9.56 11.06
N ILE A 109 -14.05 10.14 12.04
CA ILE A 109 -15.17 11.03 11.81
C ILE A 109 -14.58 12.44 11.75
N PRO A 110 -14.75 13.20 10.65
CA PRO A 110 -14.34 14.60 10.61
C PRO A 110 -15.07 15.36 11.71
N SER A 111 -14.33 16.05 12.57
CA SER A 111 -14.94 17.01 13.50
C SER A 111 -15.48 18.18 12.67
N THR A 112 -16.80 18.39 12.69
CA THR A 112 -17.47 19.57 12.12
C THR A 112 -16.91 20.86 12.70
#